data_AF-A0A0R2RYD6-F1
#
_entry.id   AF-A0A0R2RYD6-F1
#
_cell.length_a   1.000
_cell.length_b   1.000
_cell.length_c   1.000
_cell.angle_alpha   90.00
_cell.angle_beta   90.00
_cell.angle_gamma   90.00
#
_symmetry.space_group_name_H-M   'P 1'
#
loop_
_entity.id
_entity.type
_entity.pdbx_description
1 polymer ?
#
loop_
_entity_poly.entity_id
_entity_poly.type
_entity_poly.pdbx_seq_one_letter_code
_entity_poly.pdbx_strand_id
1 'polypeptide(L)'
;MDTSLSNLWILLHFKELEIKSKKICYQINTGVHQRKSTVHPKRWLKKSFESTADLLNYLYGKQYDIHHLDIEFINGWRIKEHPHHEFLIYTPSIEERNTLLNKLVFISGFDPIDISNLKQNIPYYFKAGGALYTLDNDPWPDEFWSKEDKVAWRKAHN
;
A
#
# COMPACT_ATOMS: atom_id res chain seq x y z
N MET A 1 -15.47 5.90 13.30
CA MET A 1 -14.67 6.42 12.18
C MET A 1 -13.27 5.93 12.43
N ASP A 2 -12.87 4.88 11.71
CA ASP A 2 -11.48 4.42 11.77
C ASP A 2 -10.59 5.55 11.26
N THR A 3 -9.76 6.06 12.15
CA THR A 3 -8.75 7.06 11.84
C THR A 3 -7.76 6.38 10.92
N SER A 4 -7.61 6.88 9.71
CA SER A 4 -6.58 6.51 8.71
C SER A 4 -5.15 6.27 9.22
N LEU A 5 -4.81 6.72 10.44
CA LEU A 5 -3.59 6.33 11.16
C LEU A 5 -3.53 4.83 11.45
N SER A 6 -4.67 4.18 11.71
CA SER A 6 -4.76 2.74 11.95
C SER A 6 -4.18 1.97 10.77
N ASN A 7 -4.45 2.39 9.53
CA ASN A 7 -3.94 1.77 8.31
C ASN A 7 -2.42 1.92 8.08
N LEU A 8 -1.76 2.87 8.77
CA LEU A 8 -0.30 3.03 8.63
C LEU A 8 0.50 1.88 9.25
N TRP A 9 -0.16 0.98 9.98
CA TRP A 9 0.48 -0.20 10.57
C TRP A 9 1.29 -1.01 9.55
N ILE A 10 0.81 -1.10 8.30
CA ILE A 10 1.49 -1.84 7.24
C ILE A 10 2.91 -1.29 6.98
N LEU A 11 3.10 0.02 7.14
CA LEU A 11 4.38 0.68 6.92
C LEU A 11 5.43 0.28 7.98
N LEU A 12 5.01 -0.25 9.14
CA LEU A 12 5.94 -0.75 10.16
C LEU A 12 6.77 -1.94 9.63
N HIS A 13 6.21 -2.71 8.70
CA HIS A 13 6.92 -3.81 8.04
C HIS A 13 7.97 -3.32 7.02
N PHE A 14 8.00 -2.01 6.75
CA PHE A 14 8.93 -1.37 5.83
C PHE A 14 9.76 -0.28 6.52
N LYS A 15 9.86 -0.32 7.85
CA LYS A 15 10.49 0.75 8.67
C LYS A 15 11.93 1.08 8.22
N GLU A 16 12.64 0.09 7.69
CA GLU A 16 14.03 0.16 7.24
C GLU A 16 14.18 0.74 5.83
N LEU A 17 13.10 0.87 5.05
CA LEU A 17 13.18 1.38 3.69
C LEU A 17 13.37 2.90 3.69
N GLU A 18 14.33 3.35 2.88
CA GLU A 18 14.59 4.76 2.61
C GLU A 18 13.59 5.31 1.58
N ILE A 19 13.06 6.49 1.87
CA ILE A 19 12.03 7.15 1.07
C ILE A 19 12.71 7.95 -0.05
N LYS A 20 12.39 7.59 -1.29
CA LYS A 20 12.77 8.35 -2.48
C LYS A 20 11.82 9.53 -2.72
N SER A 21 10.51 9.27 -2.64
CA SER A 21 9.49 10.30 -2.84
C SER A 21 8.20 9.96 -2.08
N LYS A 22 7.38 10.97 -1.81
CA LYS A 22 6.07 10.76 -1.19
C LYS A 22 5.03 11.79 -1.61
N LYS A 23 3.77 11.38 -1.62
CA LYS A 23 2.59 12.24 -1.68
C LYS A 23 1.64 11.81 -0.57
N ILE A 24 1.52 12.67 0.44
CA ILE A 24 0.64 12.40 1.59
C ILE A 24 -0.30 13.59 1.74
N CYS A 25 -1.60 13.33 1.61
CA CYS A 25 -2.64 14.31 1.88
C CYS A 25 -3.21 14.05 3.27
N TYR A 26 -3.27 15.08 4.09
CA TYR A 26 -3.79 14.98 5.45
C TYR A 26 -4.76 16.11 5.78
N GLN A 27 -5.56 15.90 6.82
CA GLN A 27 -6.45 16.87 7.40
C GLN A 27 -6.23 16.86 8.92
N ILE A 28 -6.16 18.04 9.54
CA ILE A 28 -6.04 18.12 10.99
C ILE A 28 -7.37 17.67 11.60
N ASN A 29 -7.28 16.78 12.59
CA ASN A 29 -8.42 16.31 13.36
C ASN A 29 -8.05 16.26 14.85
N THR A 30 -8.41 17.31 15.60
CA THR A 30 -8.12 17.37 17.04
C THR A 30 -9.12 16.56 17.89
N GLY A 31 -9.92 15.71 17.26
CA GLY A 31 -10.83 14.77 17.89
C GLY A 31 -11.91 15.48 18.69
N VAL A 32 -12.12 15.02 19.93
CA VAL A 32 -13.17 15.54 20.83
C VAL A 32 -13.00 17.02 21.19
N HIS A 33 -11.79 17.57 21.04
CA HIS A 33 -11.52 18.98 21.29
C HIS A 33 -11.87 19.89 20.10
N GLN A 34 -12.11 19.31 18.92
CA GLN A 34 -12.53 20.05 17.75
C GLN A 34 -14.01 20.43 17.86
N ARG A 35 -14.34 21.71 17.66
CA ARG A 35 -15.75 22.12 17.53
C ARG A 35 -16.35 21.43 16.31
N LYS A 36 -17.58 20.95 16.42
CA LYS A 36 -18.29 20.23 15.33
C LYS A 36 -18.36 21.02 14.01
N SER A 37 -18.39 22.35 14.09
CA SER A 37 -18.44 23.24 12.91
C SER A 37 -17.07 23.54 12.30
N THR A 38 -15.97 23.25 13.01
CA THR A 38 -14.62 23.49 12.51
C THR A 38 -14.21 22.32 11.62
N VAL A 39 -14.05 22.59 10.33
CA VAL A 39 -13.50 21.64 9.37
C VAL A 39 -12.19 22.20 8.85
N HIS A 40 -11.07 21.58 9.24
CA HIS A 40 -9.76 21.99 8.73
C HIS A 40 -9.60 21.63 7.25
N PRO A 41 -8.88 22.41 6.44
CA PRO A 41 -8.66 22.08 5.05
C PRO A 41 -7.73 20.87 4.89
N LYS A 42 -7.90 20.12 3.80
CA LYS A 42 -6.94 19.09 3.37
C LYS A 42 -5.65 19.74 2.87
N ARG A 43 -4.51 19.16 3.21
CA ARG A 43 -3.17 19.69 2.93
C ARG A 43 -2.22 18.59 2.49
N TRP A 44 -1.31 18.96 1.59
CA TRP A 44 -0.19 18.11 1.22
C TRP A 44 0.96 18.25 2.21
N LEU A 45 1.50 17.12 2.69
CA LEU A 45 2.63 17.11 3.63
C LEU A 45 3.93 17.47 2.92
N LYS A 46 4.44 18.68 3.17
CA LYS A 46 5.66 19.21 2.55
C LYS A 46 6.97 18.71 3.17
N LYS A 47 6.96 18.34 4.45
CA LYS A 47 8.16 17.87 5.16
C LYS A 47 8.70 16.59 4.49
N SER A 48 10.00 16.53 4.20
CA SER A 48 10.71 15.33 3.75
C SER A 48 11.13 14.43 4.91
N PHE A 49 11.35 13.16 4.62
CA PHE A 49 11.83 12.15 5.56
C PHE A 49 12.81 11.24 4.82
N GLU A 50 13.87 10.83 5.50
CA GLU A 50 14.89 9.93 4.92
C GLU A 50 14.40 8.48 4.99
N SER A 51 13.88 8.06 6.15
CA SER A 51 13.39 6.70 6.37
C SER A 51 11.88 6.62 6.62
N THR A 52 11.33 5.42 6.45
CA THR A 52 9.95 5.10 6.84
C THR A 52 9.73 5.26 8.35
N ALA A 53 10.73 4.90 9.16
CA ALA A 53 10.66 5.10 10.61
C ALA A 53 10.51 6.58 11.00
N ASP A 54 11.26 7.49 10.35
CA ASP A 54 11.16 8.93 10.61
C ASP A 54 9.79 9.50 10.24
N LEU A 55 9.25 9.06 9.10
CA LEU A 55 7.90 9.42 8.67
C LEU A 55 6.86 8.96 9.71
N LEU A 56 6.92 7.70 10.14
CA LEU A 56 5.98 7.14 11.10
C LEU A 56 6.05 7.82 12.46
N ASN A 57 7.25 8.03 13.00
CA ASN A 57 7.45 8.76 14.26
C ASN A 57 6.86 10.18 14.18
N TYR A 58 7.03 10.85 13.04
CA TYR A 58 6.41 12.15 12.83
C TYR A 58 4.89 12.07 12.79
N LEU A 59 4.30 11.14 12.03
CA LEU A 59 2.86 11.02 11.86
C LEU A 59 2.15 10.59 13.15
N TYR A 60 2.72 9.65 13.92
CA TYR A 60 2.16 9.21 15.20
C TYR A 60 2.09 10.33 16.24
N GLY A 61 2.98 11.32 16.15
CA GLY A 61 2.91 12.52 16.99
C GLY A 61 1.91 13.57 16.51
N LYS A 62 1.10 13.30 15.47
CA LYS A 62 0.17 14.26 14.87
C LYS A 62 -1.28 13.76 14.92
N GLN A 63 -2.17 14.70 15.18
CA GLN A 63 -3.61 14.52 15.12
C GLN A 63 -4.10 14.74 13.68
N TYR A 64 -3.69 13.85 12.78
CA TYR A 64 -3.97 13.92 11.35
C TYR A 64 -4.83 12.75 10.89
N ASP A 65 -5.84 13.07 10.09
CA ASP A 65 -6.47 12.11 9.20
C ASP A 65 -5.72 12.13 7.87
N ILE A 66 -5.18 10.99 7.45
CA ILE A 66 -4.58 10.74 6.14
C ILE A 66 -5.69 10.40 5.14
N HIS A 67 -5.71 11.11 4.02
CA HIS A 67 -6.69 10.94 2.94
C HIS A 67 -6.08 10.36 1.67
N HIS A 68 -4.75 10.38 1.59
CA HIS A 68 -4.00 9.83 0.46
C HIS A 68 -2.59 9.50 0.94
N LEU A 69 -2.12 8.31 0.58
CA LEU A 69 -0.77 7.85 0.83
C LEU A 69 -0.20 7.25 -0.45
N ASP A 70 0.94 7.76 -0.88
CA ASP A 70 1.74 7.24 -1.98
C ASP A 70 3.21 7.47 -1.65
N ILE A 71 3.97 6.40 -1.48
CA ILE A 71 5.38 6.43 -1.07
C ILE A 71 6.18 5.59 -2.06
N GLU A 72 7.22 6.18 -2.61
CA GLU A 72 8.22 5.48 -3.43
C GLU A 72 9.52 5.37 -2.62
N PHE A 73 10.10 4.17 -2.61
CA PHE A 73 11.33 3.85 -1.91
C PHE A 73 12.52 3.78 -2.87
N ILE A 74 13.74 3.91 -2.33
CA ILE A 74 14.97 3.90 -3.14
C ILE A 74 15.18 2.54 -3.83
N ASN A 75 14.78 1.43 -3.20
CA ASN A 75 14.83 0.10 -3.80
C ASN A 75 13.80 -0.12 -4.94
N GLY A 76 13.08 0.93 -5.35
CA GLY A 76 12.10 0.87 -6.43
C GLY A 76 10.73 0.36 -6.01
N TRP A 77 10.53 0.02 -4.73
CA TRP A 77 9.20 -0.33 -4.23
C TRP A 77 8.33 0.92 -4.13
N ARG A 78 7.02 0.76 -4.37
CA ARG A 78 6.06 1.86 -4.18
C ARG A 78 4.79 1.35 -3.52
N ILE A 79 4.34 2.04 -2.49
CA ILE A 79 3.12 1.71 -1.74
C ILE A 79 2.12 2.83 -1.94
N LYS A 80 0.93 2.50 -2.41
CA LYS A 80 -0.17 3.42 -2.64
C LYS A 80 -1.42 2.93 -1.93
N GLU A 81 -2.06 3.79 -1.16
CA GLU A 81 -3.38 3.51 -0.60
C GLU A 81 -4.43 3.63 -1.71
N HIS A 82 -5.23 2.59 -1.86
CA HIS A 82 -6.36 2.49 -2.78
C HIS A 82 -7.67 2.63 -1.99
N PRO A 83 -8.78 3.08 -2.61
CA PRO A 83 -10.09 3.10 -1.95
C PRO A 83 -10.41 1.76 -1.28
N HIS A 84 -11.21 1.80 -0.21
CA HIS A 84 -11.61 0.63 0.59
C HIS A 84 -10.50 -0.01 1.45
N HIS A 85 -9.48 0.77 1.84
CA HIS A 85 -8.40 0.36 2.77
C HIS A 85 -7.47 -0.74 2.22
N GLU A 86 -7.31 -0.78 0.90
CA GLU A 86 -6.37 -1.64 0.22
C GLU A 86 -5.03 -0.91 0.01
N PHE A 87 -3.92 -1.64 0.06
CA PHE A 87 -2.62 -1.14 -0.34
C PHE A 87 -2.18 -1.82 -1.62
N LEU A 88 -1.86 -1.01 -2.62
CA LEU A 88 -1.19 -1.47 -3.84
C LEU A 88 0.31 -1.32 -3.62
N ILE A 89 1.02 -2.44 -3.73
CA ILE A 89 2.47 -2.48 -3.60
C ILE A 89 3.06 -2.86 -4.96
N TYR A 90 3.89 -1.99 -5.48
CA TYR A 90 4.61 -2.15 -6.74
C TYR A 90 6.06 -2.48 -6.47
N THR A 91 6.58 -3.46 -7.19
CA THR A 91 7.97 -3.92 -7.10
C THR A 91 8.59 -3.90 -8.50
N PRO A 92 9.90 -3.62 -8.62
CA PRO A 92 10.53 -3.45 -9.93
C PRO A 92 10.75 -4.77 -10.69
N SER A 93 10.70 -5.92 -10.01
CA SER A 93 10.89 -7.25 -10.61
C SER A 93 10.03 -8.32 -9.93
N ILE A 94 9.95 -9.50 -10.58
CA ILE A 94 9.31 -10.69 -10.00
C ILE A 94 10.05 -11.19 -8.76
N GLU A 95 11.38 -11.05 -8.74
CA GLU A 95 12.22 -11.43 -7.60
C GLU A 95 11.90 -10.55 -6.38
N GLU A 96 11.80 -9.23 -6.58
CA GLU A 96 11.42 -8.28 -5.53
C GLU A 96 9.98 -8.50 -5.04
N ARG A 97 9.04 -8.80 -5.95
CA ARG A 97 7.68 -9.25 -5.60
C ARG A 97 7.73 -10.47 -4.69
N ASN A 98 8.54 -11.46 -5.05
CA ASN A 98 8.64 -12.71 -4.31
C ASN A 98 9.23 -12.50 -2.92
N THR A 99 10.26 -11.65 -2.80
CA THR A 99 10.83 -11.22 -1.53
C THR A 99 9.79 -10.57 -0.63
N LEU A 100 8.98 -9.66 -1.17
CA LEU A 100 7.88 -9.01 -0.45
C LEU A 100 6.83 -10.02 0.04
N LEU A 101 6.37 -10.92 -0.83
CA LEU A 101 5.36 -11.92 -0.48
C LEU A 101 5.87 -12.84 0.64
N ASN A 102 7.09 -13.35 0.52
CA ASN A 102 7.71 -14.17 1.56
C ASN A 102 7.80 -13.44 2.90
N LYS A 103 8.16 -12.15 2.89
CA LYS A 103 8.20 -11.33 4.10
C LYS A 103 6.82 -11.23 4.77
N LEU A 104 5.77 -10.93 4.02
CA LEU A 104 4.41 -10.77 4.55
C LEU A 104 3.81 -12.10 5.05
N VAL A 105 4.05 -13.19 4.32
CA VAL A 105 3.59 -14.55 4.67
C VAL A 105 4.28 -15.03 5.94
N PHE A 106 5.60 -14.85 6.03
CA PHE A 106 6.38 -15.21 7.21
C PHE A 106 5.89 -14.46 8.46
N ILE A 107 5.63 -13.15 8.35
CA ILE A 107 5.09 -12.34 9.46
C ILE A 107 3.71 -12.84 9.90
N SER A 108 2.94 -13.41 8.98
CA SER A 108 1.62 -13.99 9.24
C SER A 108 1.68 -15.38 9.90
N GLY A 109 2.87 -15.93 10.12
CA GLY A 109 3.08 -17.23 10.77
C GLY A 109 2.95 -18.44 9.85
N PHE A 110 2.98 -18.22 8.53
CA PHE A 110 2.96 -19.30 7.54
C PHE A 110 4.37 -19.76 7.18
N ASP A 111 4.48 -21.04 6.83
CA ASP A 111 5.64 -21.56 6.11
C ASP A 111 5.77 -20.89 4.73
N PRO A 112 6.98 -20.89 4.12
CA PRO A 112 7.16 -20.42 2.76
C PRO A 112 6.19 -21.09 1.80
N ILE A 113 5.44 -20.27 1.06
CA ILE A 113 4.47 -20.71 0.06
C ILE A 113 5.13 -20.81 -1.32
N ASP A 114 4.65 -21.74 -2.16
CA ASP A 114 5.09 -21.78 -3.56
C ASP A 114 4.51 -20.59 -4.34
N ILE A 115 5.35 -19.59 -4.57
CA ILE A 115 5.03 -18.36 -5.33
C ILE A 115 5.56 -18.36 -6.76
N SER A 116 6.25 -19.44 -7.17
CA SER A 116 6.91 -19.52 -8.48
C SER A 116 5.92 -19.42 -9.64
N ASN A 117 4.72 -19.98 -9.45
CA ASN A 117 3.68 -20.08 -10.47
C ASN A 117 2.62 -18.97 -10.40
N LEU A 118 2.81 -17.94 -9.56
CA LEU A 118 1.84 -16.85 -9.44
C LEU A 118 1.83 -15.97 -10.68
N LYS A 119 0.70 -16.02 -11.39
CA LYS A 119 0.37 -15.08 -12.47
C LYS A 119 0.31 -13.67 -11.91
N GLN A 120 0.87 -12.74 -12.66
CA GLN A 120 0.85 -11.31 -12.34
C GLN A 120 -0.56 -10.75 -12.51
N ASN A 121 -0.86 -9.66 -11.79
CA ASN A 121 -2.11 -8.90 -11.89
C ASN A 121 -3.39 -9.70 -11.59
N ILE A 122 -3.27 -10.82 -10.87
CA ILE A 122 -4.39 -11.63 -10.40
C ILE A 122 -4.49 -11.50 -8.88
N PRO A 123 -5.70 -11.28 -8.31
CA PRO A 123 -5.91 -11.27 -6.87
C PRO A 123 -5.85 -12.68 -6.29
N TYR A 124 -5.06 -12.83 -5.22
CA TYR A 124 -4.94 -14.07 -4.47
C TYR A 124 -5.32 -13.86 -3.01
N TYR A 125 -5.88 -14.88 -2.37
CA TYR A 125 -6.10 -14.89 -0.93
C TYR A 125 -5.59 -16.18 -0.28
N PHE A 126 -5.21 -16.06 0.99
CA PHE A 126 -4.70 -17.16 1.82
C PHE A 126 -5.75 -17.58 2.82
N LYS A 127 -6.00 -18.88 2.94
CA LYS A 127 -6.71 -19.42 4.10
C LYS A 127 -5.73 -19.75 5.22
N ALA A 128 -6.20 -19.75 6.47
CA ALA A 128 -5.41 -20.10 7.64
C ALA A 128 -4.71 -21.48 7.56
N GLY A 129 -5.19 -22.39 6.70
CA GLY A 129 -4.55 -23.67 6.43
C GLY A 129 -3.39 -23.63 5.41
N GLY A 130 -2.96 -22.46 4.96
CA GLY A 130 -1.82 -22.28 4.05
C GLY A 130 -2.13 -22.46 2.56
N ALA A 131 -3.35 -22.87 2.23
CA ALA A 131 -3.78 -23.00 0.83
C ALA A 131 -4.03 -21.62 0.19
N LEU A 132 -3.52 -21.50 -1.04
CA LEU A 132 -3.66 -20.33 -1.89
C LEU A 132 -4.80 -20.50 -2.90
N TYR A 133 -5.60 -19.46 -3.07
CA TYR A 133 -6.73 -19.45 -4.00
C TYR A 133 -6.72 -18.16 -4.83
N THR A 134 -7.08 -18.28 -6.10
CA THR A 134 -7.43 -17.11 -6.93
C THR A 134 -8.82 -16.63 -6.54
N LEU A 135 -8.98 -15.32 -6.35
CA LEU A 135 -10.28 -14.72 -6.07
C LEU A 135 -11.10 -14.58 -7.38
N ASP A 136 -10.41 -14.16 -8.43
CA ASP A 136 -10.91 -14.00 -9.79
C ASP A 136 -9.75 -14.33 -10.74
N ASN A 137 -10.04 -14.84 -11.93
CA ASN A 137 -9.03 -15.06 -12.97
C ASN A 137 -8.86 -13.84 -13.87
N ASP A 138 -9.74 -12.85 -13.76
CA ASP A 138 -9.71 -11.67 -14.59
C ASP A 138 -8.78 -10.61 -14.00
N PRO A 139 -7.70 -10.26 -14.72
CA PRO A 139 -6.75 -9.28 -14.22
C PRO A 139 -7.31 -7.87 -14.38
N TRP A 140 -7.06 -6.99 -13.39
CA TRP A 140 -7.58 -5.61 -13.42
C TRP A 140 -6.49 -4.64 -13.92
N PRO A 141 -6.71 -3.94 -15.04
CA PRO A 141 -5.70 -3.05 -15.59
C PRO A 141 -5.52 -1.81 -14.73
N ASP A 142 -4.27 -1.44 -14.47
CA ASP A 142 -3.93 -0.24 -13.71
C ASP A 142 -2.99 0.72 -14.48
N GLU A 143 -2.53 1.79 -13.83
CA GLU A 143 -1.67 2.78 -14.47
C GLU A 143 -0.29 2.22 -14.89
N PHE A 144 0.16 1.12 -14.28
CA PHE A 144 1.49 0.51 -14.49
C PHE A 144 1.51 -0.60 -15.54
N TRP A 145 0.36 -1.05 -16.02
CA TRP A 145 0.29 -1.97 -17.15
C TRP A 145 0.87 -1.36 -18.43
N SER A 146 1.53 -2.20 -19.24
CA SER A 146 2.01 -1.81 -20.56
C SER A 146 0.85 -1.42 -21.48
N LYS A 147 1.15 -0.66 -22.55
CA LYS A 147 0.12 -0.26 -23.52
C LYS A 147 -0.45 -1.48 -24.22
N GLU A 148 0.42 -2.45 -24.52
CA GLU A 148 0.13 -3.71 -25.17
C GLU A 148 -0.83 -4.55 -24.31
N ASP A 149 -0.55 -4.68 -23.02
CA ASP A 149 -1.39 -5.44 -22.09
C ASP A 149 -2.77 -4.80 -21.93
N LYS A 150 -2.85 -3.47 -21.84
CA LYS A 150 -4.13 -2.74 -21.78
C LYS A 150 -4.97 -2.96 -23.04
N VAL A 151 -4.33 -3.01 -24.21
CA VAL A 151 -5.02 -3.26 -25.48
C VAL A 151 -5.51 -4.70 -25.56
N ALA A 152 -4.67 -5.67 -25.16
CA ALA A 152 -5.05 -7.09 -25.12
C ALA A 152 -6.24 -7.32 -24.17
N TRP A 153 -6.21 -6.73 -22.97
CA TRP A 153 -7.29 -6.84 -22.00
C TRP A 153 -8.61 -6.27 -22.52
N ARG A 154 -8.59 -5.08 -23.13
CA ARG A 154 -9.79 -4.47 -23.73
C ARG A 154 -10.41 -5.34 -24.83
N LYS A 155 -9.62 -6.09 -25.59
CA LYS A 155 -10.14 -7.01 -26.61
C LYS A 155 -10.79 -8.26 -26.02
N ALA A 156 -10.37 -8.69 -24.84
CA ALA A 156 -10.92 -9.87 -24.18
C ALA A 156 -12.22 -9.59 -23.41
N HIS A 157 -12.49 -8.32 -23.08
CA HIS A 157 -13.62 -7.90 -22.23
C HIS A 157 -14.60 -6.93 -22.93
N ASN A 158 -14.46 -6.73 -24.24
CA ASN A 158 -15.45 -6.06 -25.13
C ASN A 158 -16.05 -7.07 -26.09
#